data_AF-A0A7U7H143-F1
#
_entry.id   AF-A0A7U7H143-F1
#
_cell.length_a   1.000
_cell.length_b   1.000
_cell.length_c   1.000
_cell.angle_alpha   90.00
_cell.angle_beta   90.00
_cell.angle_gamma   90.00
#
_symmetry.space_group_name_H-M   'P 1'
#
loop_
_entity.id
_entity.type
_entity.pdbx_description
1 polymer ?
#
loop_
_entity_poly.entity_id
_entity_poly.type
_entity_poly.pdbx_seq_one_letter_code
_entity_poly.pdbx_strand_id
1 'polypeptide(L)'
;MVKKRIRNVIKQVFLSEEENQKLLERMKHDGFSNFSRFARKQLLKPDFEVWTVSFPEYLSLTDRLLFVGRAINSLAKSATQFGKISQQDLMELGQLMEELVELVEKQLKENK
;
A
#
# COMPACT_ATOMS: atom_id res chain seq x y z
N MET A 1 4.79 -46.76 22.51
CA MET A 1 5.38 -46.02 21.37
C MET A 1 4.53 -44.81 21.06
N VAL A 2 5.07 -43.59 21.16
CA VAL A 2 4.32 -42.37 20.79
C VAL A 2 4.19 -42.34 19.27
N LYS A 3 2.97 -42.45 18.74
CA LYS A 3 2.71 -42.35 17.30
C LYS A 3 3.19 -40.99 16.79
N LYS A 4 4.26 -40.96 15.99
CA LYS A 4 4.74 -39.75 15.32
C LYS A 4 3.69 -39.30 14.32
N ARG A 5 3.11 -38.11 14.53
CA ARG A 5 2.17 -37.50 13.59
C ARG A 5 2.95 -36.99 12.38
N ILE A 6 2.44 -37.29 11.18
CA ILE A 6 2.99 -36.76 9.92
C ILE A 6 2.92 -35.22 9.87
N ARG A 7 1.92 -34.62 10.54
CA ARG A 7 1.73 -33.17 10.66
C ARG A 7 1.82 -32.77 12.12
N ASN A 8 3.00 -32.35 12.55
CA ASN A 8 3.35 -32.05 13.94
C ASN A 8 3.45 -30.54 14.26
N VAL A 9 3.52 -29.68 13.24
CA VAL A 9 3.55 -28.22 13.43
C VAL A 9 2.14 -27.69 13.66
N ILE A 10 1.93 -26.98 14.77
CA ILE A 10 0.65 -26.35 15.13
C ILE A 10 0.71 -24.87 14.74
N LYS A 11 -0.39 -24.36 14.16
CA LYS A 11 -0.65 -22.94 13.95
C LYS A 11 -1.97 -22.60 14.65
N GLN A 12 -1.98 -21.53 15.42
CA GLN A 12 -3.15 -21.06 16.16
C GLN A 12 -3.66 -19.77 15.51
N VAL A 13 -4.99 -19.63 15.47
CA VAL A 13 -5.69 -18.43 14.99
C VAL A 13 -6.78 -18.16 16.01
N PHE A 14 -6.84 -16.92 16.50
CA PHE A 14 -7.88 -16.46 17.42
C PHE A 14 -8.99 -15.81 16.58
N LEU A 15 -10.24 -16.15 16.89
CA LEU A 15 -11.42 -15.63 16.20
C LEU A 15 -12.40 -15.10 17.24
N SER A 16 -13.13 -14.05 16.89
CA SER A 16 -14.36 -13.69 17.59
C SER A 16 -15.44 -14.75 17.36
N GLU A 17 -16.51 -14.72 18.16
CA GLU A 17 -17.64 -15.64 17.97
C GLU A 17 -18.27 -15.47 16.58
N GLU A 18 -18.42 -14.22 16.12
CA GLU A 18 -18.96 -13.90 14.80
C GLU A 18 -18.07 -14.44 13.66
N GLU A 19 -16.75 -14.32 13.80
CA GLU A 19 -15.79 -14.86 12.83
C GLU A 19 -15.82 -16.39 12.80
N ASN A 20 -15.93 -17.03 13.96
CA ASN A 20 -16.06 -18.47 14.08
C ASN A 20 -17.36 -18.99 13.44
N GLN A 21 -18.47 -18.28 13.63
CA GLN A 21 -19.75 -18.63 13.02
C GLN A 21 -19.68 -18.57 11.48
N LYS A 22 -19.14 -17.47 10.93
CA LYS A 22 -18.89 -17.34 9.47
C LYS A 22 -17.96 -18.42 8.94
N LEU A 23 -16.91 -18.76 9.69
CA LEU A 23 -15.99 -19.84 9.33
C LEU A 23 -16.71 -21.19 9.24
N LEU A 24 -17.54 -21.52 10.24
CA LEU A 24 -18.29 -22.78 10.28
C LEU A 24 -19.31 -22.88 9.14
N GLU A 25 -20.01 -21.80 8.83
CA GLU A 25 -20.92 -21.73 7.68
C GLU A 25 -20.18 -21.98 6.37
N ARG A 26 -19.03 -21.33 6.17
CA ARG A 26 -18.19 -21.52 4.98
C ARG A 26 -17.63 -22.95 4.90
N MET A 27 -17.22 -23.52 6.02
CA MET A 27 -16.79 -24.92 6.08
C MET A 27 -17.92 -25.87 5.68
N LYS A 28 -19.14 -25.64 6.18
CA LYS A 28 -20.33 -26.43 5.85
C LYS A 28 -20.66 -26.33 4.36
N HIS A 29 -20.67 -25.11 3.81
CA HIS A 29 -20.89 -24.85 2.40
C HIS A 29 -19.88 -25.60 1.51
N ASP A 30 -18.60 -25.56 1.87
CA ASP A 30 -17.52 -26.21 1.11
C ASP A 30 -17.39 -27.73 1.39
N GLY A 31 -18.27 -28.31 2.23
CA GLY A 31 -18.30 -29.75 2.54
C GLY A 31 -17.21 -30.24 3.51
N PHE A 32 -16.69 -29.37 4.38
CA PHE A 32 -15.66 -29.70 5.37
C PHE A 32 -16.21 -29.84 6.78
N SER A 33 -15.94 -31.00 7.42
CA SER A 33 -16.22 -31.25 8.84
C SER A 33 -15.02 -31.01 9.76
N ASN A 34 -13.83 -30.78 9.21
CA ASN A 34 -12.58 -30.65 9.96
C ASN A 34 -11.84 -29.35 9.61
N PHE A 35 -11.68 -28.47 10.60
CA PHE A 35 -11.00 -27.18 10.42
C PHE A 35 -9.57 -27.34 9.92
N SER A 36 -8.78 -28.27 10.47
CA SER A 36 -7.40 -28.48 10.05
C SER A 36 -7.29 -28.87 8.57
N ARG A 37 -8.24 -29.63 8.03
CA ARG A 37 -8.29 -29.96 6.59
C ARG A 37 -8.74 -28.76 5.75
N PHE A 38 -9.77 -28.06 6.20
CA PHE A 38 -10.27 -26.85 5.54
C PHE A 38 -9.18 -25.77 5.45
N ALA A 39 -8.56 -25.43 6.58
CA ALA A 39 -7.50 -24.42 6.68
C ALA A 39 -6.33 -24.76 5.75
N ARG A 40 -5.87 -26.03 5.71
CA ARG A 40 -4.81 -26.43 4.78
C ARG A 40 -5.23 -26.30 3.33
N LYS A 41 -6.46 -26.65 2.96
CA LYS A 41 -6.95 -26.46 1.59
C LYS A 41 -7.01 -24.99 1.22
N GLN A 42 -7.48 -24.12 2.12
CA GLN A 42 -7.60 -22.69 1.80
C GLN A 42 -6.25 -21.98 1.79
N LEU A 43 -5.38 -22.27 2.77
CA LEU A 43 -4.09 -21.60 2.94
C LEU A 43 -2.99 -22.09 1.99
N LEU A 44 -3.09 -23.34 1.52
CA LEU A 44 -2.08 -23.96 0.64
C LEU A 44 -2.63 -24.22 -0.77
N LYS A 45 -3.71 -23.54 -1.14
CA LYS A 45 -4.22 -23.57 -2.52
C LYS A 45 -3.11 -23.08 -3.44
N PRO A 46 -2.65 -23.89 -4.42
CA PRO A 46 -1.59 -23.48 -5.34
C PRO A 46 -2.01 -22.29 -6.19
N ASP A 47 -3.31 -22.17 -6.47
CA ASP A 47 -3.90 -21.12 -7.31
C ASP A 47 -4.46 -19.97 -6.46
N PHE A 48 -3.84 -19.66 -5.33
CA PHE A 48 -4.24 -18.50 -4.53
C PHE A 48 -3.85 -17.23 -5.30
N GLU A 49 -4.84 -16.58 -5.92
CA GLU A 49 -4.64 -15.31 -6.60
C GLU A 49 -4.34 -14.21 -5.56
N VAL A 50 -3.06 -13.92 -5.35
CA VAL A 50 -2.64 -12.71 -4.63
C VAL A 50 -2.56 -11.57 -5.63
N TRP A 51 -3.53 -10.68 -5.58
CA TRP A 51 -3.48 -9.43 -6.33
C TRP A 51 -2.65 -8.42 -5.54
N THR A 52 -1.42 -8.15 -6.01
CA THR A 52 -0.65 -7.02 -5.50
C THR A 52 -0.96 -5.82 -6.37
N VAL A 53 -1.65 -4.84 -5.80
CA VAL A 53 -1.96 -3.57 -6.47
C VAL A 53 -0.87 -2.56 -6.09
N SER A 54 -0.11 -2.10 -7.09
CA SER A 54 0.91 -1.08 -6.94
C SER A 54 0.86 -0.12 -8.12
N PHE A 55 1.23 1.13 -7.90
CA PHE A 55 1.25 2.17 -8.93
C PHE A 55 2.66 2.73 -9.14
N PRO A 56 3.62 1.91 -9.60
CA PRO A 56 5.00 2.35 -9.83
C PRO A 56 5.11 3.52 -10.82
N GLU A 57 4.16 3.65 -11.74
CA GLU A 57 4.05 4.75 -12.71
C GLU A 57 3.97 6.13 -12.04
N TYR A 58 3.39 6.22 -10.84
CA TYR A 58 3.28 7.48 -10.10
C TYR A 58 4.48 7.79 -9.18
N LEU A 59 5.48 6.91 -9.10
CA LEU A 59 6.65 7.14 -8.24
C LEU A 59 7.38 8.43 -8.63
N SER A 60 7.64 8.61 -9.93
CA SER A 60 8.34 9.79 -10.45
C SER A 60 7.58 11.10 -10.16
N LEU A 61 6.26 11.10 -10.34
CA LEU A 61 5.40 12.23 -10.05
C LEU A 61 5.37 12.52 -8.54
N THR A 62 5.29 11.49 -7.71
CA THR A 62 5.29 11.61 -6.24
C THR A 62 6.61 12.21 -5.73
N ASP A 63 7.74 11.74 -6.25
CA ASP A 63 9.07 12.26 -5.90
C ASP A 63 9.22 13.74 -6.30
N ARG A 64 8.70 14.11 -7.49
CA ARG A 64 8.72 15.52 -7.93
C ARG A 64 7.84 16.40 -7.06
N LEU A 65 6.63 15.95 -6.72
CA LEU A 65 5.74 16.65 -5.77
C LEU A 65 6.42 16.86 -4.41
N LEU A 66 7.08 15.83 -3.89
CA LEU A 66 7.84 15.92 -2.64
C LEU A 66 8.97 16.94 -2.73
N PHE A 67 9.69 17.00 -3.85
CA PHE A 67 10.74 17.98 -4.06
C PHE A 67 10.20 19.43 -4.04
N VAL A 68 9.11 19.69 -4.77
CA VAL A 68 8.46 21.01 -4.79
C VAL A 68 7.95 21.40 -3.40
N GLY A 69 7.31 20.46 -2.69
CA GLY A 69 6.87 20.69 -1.31
C GLY A 69 8.02 21.03 -0.35
N ARG A 70 9.18 20.40 -0.51
CA ARG A 70 10.39 20.71 0.27
C ARG A 70 10.92 22.11 -0.06
N ALA A 71 10.92 22.52 -1.32
CA ALA A 71 11.32 23.85 -1.74
C ALA A 71 10.42 24.94 -1.13
N ILE A 72 9.09 24.77 -1.23
CA ILE A 72 8.11 25.68 -0.60
C ILE A 72 8.36 25.80 0.90
N ASN A 73 8.57 24.68 1.59
CA ASN A 73 8.83 24.68 3.02
C ASN A 73 10.13 25.40 3.39
N SER A 74 11.18 25.25 2.57
CA SER A 74 12.45 25.98 2.74
C SER A 74 12.23 27.48 2.60
N LEU A 75 11.48 27.91 1.58
CA LEU A 75 11.14 29.31 1.37
C LEU A 75 10.33 29.89 2.53
N ALA A 76 9.32 29.17 3.00
CA ALA A 76 8.53 29.60 4.15
C ALA A 76 9.41 29.79 5.41
N LYS A 77 10.33 28.86 5.67
CA LYS A 77 11.28 28.97 6.79
C LYS A 77 12.22 30.16 6.64
N SER A 78 12.79 30.35 5.44
CA SER A 78 13.64 31.50 5.11
C SER A 78 12.89 32.82 5.31
N ALA A 79 11.67 32.93 4.78
CA ALA A 79 10.79 34.08 4.94
C ALA A 79 10.52 34.39 6.41
N THR A 80 10.25 33.35 7.21
CA THR A 80 10.01 33.48 8.65
C THR A 80 11.27 33.98 9.37
N GLN A 81 12.45 33.47 9.00
CA GLN A 81 13.72 33.82 9.64
C GLN A 81 14.21 35.23 9.28
N PHE A 82 14.08 35.64 8.02
CA PHE A 82 14.63 36.89 7.50
C PHE A 82 13.58 38.00 7.36
N GLY A 83 12.30 37.69 7.60
CA GLY A 83 11.18 38.63 7.49
C GLY A 83 10.88 39.08 6.06
N LYS A 84 11.47 38.42 5.05
CA LYS A 84 11.32 38.78 3.63
C LYS A 84 11.48 37.56 2.73
N ILE A 85 10.82 37.60 1.58
CA ILE A 85 10.99 36.64 0.48
C ILE A 85 11.75 37.37 -0.64
N SER A 86 12.80 36.77 -1.20
CA SER A 86 13.51 37.37 -2.31
C SER A 86 12.78 37.15 -3.65
N GLN A 87 13.05 37.98 -4.65
CA GLN A 87 12.53 37.71 -6.00
C GLN A 87 13.09 36.42 -6.60
N GLN A 88 14.34 36.08 -6.27
CA GLN A 88 14.99 34.84 -6.69
C GLN A 88 14.19 33.62 -6.20
N ASP A 89 13.81 33.63 -4.91
CA ASP A 89 13.01 32.57 -4.28
C ASP A 89 11.66 32.36 -4.99
N LEU A 90 10.99 33.45 -5.35
CA LEU A 90 9.71 33.41 -6.06
C LEU A 90 9.87 32.89 -7.50
N MET A 91 10.97 33.28 -8.16
CA MET A 91 11.25 32.85 -9.53
C MET A 91 11.58 31.35 -9.59
N GLU A 92 12.41 30.87 -8.67
CA GLU A 92 12.74 29.44 -8.54
C GLU A 92 11.48 28.62 -8.22
N LEU A 93 10.62 29.09 -7.31
CA LEU A 93 9.36 28.42 -7.02
C LEU A 93 8.42 28.37 -8.23
N GLY A 94 8.34 29.47 -8.99
CA GLY A 94 7.54 29.56 -10.21
C GLY A 94 7.97 28.51 -11.24
N GLN A 95 9.27 28.39 -11.48
CA GLN A 95 9.83 27.38 -12.38
C GLN A 95 9.50 25.95 -11.92
N LEU A 96 9.66 25.67 -10.63
CA LEU A 96 9.36 24.35 -10.06
C LEU A 96 7.87 23.98 -10.17
N MET A 97 6.97 24.96 -10.06
CA MET A 97 5.53 24.77 -10.26
C MET A 97 5.19 24.50 -11.73
N GLU A 98 5.83 25.22 -12.66
CA GLU A 98 5.62 25.04 -14.10
C GLU A 98 6.07 23.64 -14.55
N GLU A 99 7.26 23.21 -14.15
CA GLU A 99 7.77 21.86 -14.42
C GLU A 99 6.89 20.75 -13.83
N LEU A 100 6.26 21.00 -12.67
CA LEU A 100 5.33 20.06 -12.06
C LEU A 100 4.04 19.94 -12.89
N VAL A 101 3.49 21.06 -13.36
CA VAL A 101 2.30 21.08 -14.21
C VAL A 101 2.56 20.32 -15.52
N GLU A 102 3.69 20.58 -16.18
CA GLU A 102 4.07 19.88 -17.41
C GLU A 102 4.17 18.35 -17.20
N LEU A 103 4.75 17.92 -16.07
CA LEU A 103 4.90 16.51 -15.74
C LEU A 103 3.54 15.84 -15.49
N VAL A 104 2.63 16.51 -14.76
CA VAL A 104 1.26 16.03 -14.53
C VAL A 104 0.49 15.92 -15.85
N GLU A 105 0.57 16.95 -16.70
CA GLU A 105 -0.09 16.92 -18.01
C GLU A 105 0.42 15.78 -18.90
N LYS A 106 1.75 15.53 -18.90
CA LYS A 106 2.35 14.43 -19.64
C LYS A 106 1.82 13.08 -19.13
N GLN A 107 1.79 12.87 -17.82
CA GLN A 107 1.25 11.64 -17.21
C GLN A 107 -0.24 11.44 -17.50
N LEU A 108 -1.03 12.52 -17.56
CA LEU A 108 -2.46 12.44 -17.93
C LEU A 108 -2.68 12.13 -19.42
N LYS A 109 -1.75 12.53 -20.30
CA LYS A 109 -1.80 12.22 -21.74
C LYS A 109 -1.36 10.79 -22.05
N GLU A 110 -0.40 10.25 -21.30
CA GLU A 110 0.09 8.87 -21.47
C GLU A 110 -0.89 7.79 -20.96
N ASN A 111 -1.82 8.16 -20.07
CA ASN A 111 -2.85 7.27 -19.51
C ASN A 111 -4.20 7.31 -20.27
N LYS A 112 -4.25 7.91 -21.47
CA LYS A 112 -5.41 7.94 -22.38
C LYS A 112 -5.18 7.01 -23.57
#